data_AF-A0A7X1GXN8-F1
#
_entry.id   AF-A0A7X1GXN8-F1
#
_cell.length_a   1.000
_cell.length_b   1.000
_cell.length_c   1.000
_cell.angle_alpha   90.00
_cell.angle_beta   90.00
_cell.angle_gamma   90.00
#
_symmetry.space_group_name_H-M   'P 1'
#
loop_
_entity.id
_entity.type
_entity.pdbx_description
1 polymer ?
#
loop_
_entity_poly.entity_id
_entity_poly.type
_entity_poly.pdbx_seq_one_letter_code
_entity_poly.pdbx_strand_id
1 'polypeptide(L)' 'MKKMAGGLLLMGVVWALFHFHFILFDNRIKILAKAHYTLDNTFVDARGAKRIRLLLNPDLAKAGFQDILNEVSQ' A
#
# COMPACT_ATOMS: atom_id res chain seq x y z
N MET A 1 -2.63 -31.26 -8.08
CA MET A 1 -1.76 -30.14 -8.49
C MET A 1 -2.51 -28.80 -8.62
N LYS A 2 -3.60 -28.68 -9.41
CA LYS A 2 -4.35 -27.41 -9.55
C LYS A 2 -4.86 -26.82 -8.22
N LYS A 3 -5.37 -27.67 -7.32
CA LYS A 3 -5.82 -27.26 -5.96
C LYS A 3 -4.68 -26.72 -5.09
N MET A 4 -3.48 -27.29 -5.21
CA MET A 4 -2.30 -26.84 -4.47
C MET A 4 -1.78 -25.51 -5.02
N ALA A 5 -1.79 -25.34 -6.34
CA ALA A 5 -1.45 -24.07 -6.97
C ALA A 5 -2.41 -22.94 -6.55
N GLY A 6 -3.71 -23.23 -6.48
CA GLY A 6 -4.71 -22.27 -5.98
C GLY A 6 -4.47 -21.88 -4.51
N GLY A 7 -4.16 -22.85 -3.64
CA GLY A 7 -3.84 -22.58 -2.24
C GLY A 7 -2.60 -21.69 -2.07
N LEU A 8 -1.55 -21.94 -2.85
CA LEU A 8 -0.30 -21.18 -2.78
C LEU A 8 -0.47 -19.73 -3.28
N LEU A 9 -1.27 -19.53 -4.33
CA LEU A 9 -1.66 -18.20 -4.80
C LEU A 9 -2.45 -17.42 -3.74
N LEU A 10 -3.44 -18.07 -3.10
CA LEU A 10 -4.22 -17.44 -2.04
C LEU A 10 -3.35 -17.01 -0.87
N MET A 11 -2.40 -17.85 -0.44
CA MET A 11 -1.44 -17.49 0.62
C MET A 11 -0.58 -16.30 0.23
N GLY A 12 -0.10 -16.24 -1.02
CA GLY A 12 0.68 -15.10 -1.52
C GLY A 12 -0.12 -13.79 -1.52
N VAL A 13 -1.39 -13.83 -1.93
CA VAL A 13 -2.28 -12.65 -1.91
C VAL A 13 -2.52 -12.20 -0.48
N VAL A 14 -2.88 -13.11 0.43
CA VAL A 14 -3.08 -12.78 1.85
C VAL A 14 -1.81 -12.15 2.42
N TRP A 15 -0.65 -12.78 2.20
CA TRP A 15 0.63 -12.24 2.65
C TRP A 15 0.88 -10.82 2.14
N ALA A 16 0.63 -10.56 0.85
CA ALA A 16 0.82 -9.23 0.25
C ALA A 16 -0.10 -8.17 0.87
N LEU A 17 -1.37 -8.50 1.15
CA LEU A 17 -2.33 -7.57 1.76
C LEU A 17 -1.89 -7.09 3.15
N PHE A 18 -1.23 -7.96 3.93
CA PHE A 18 -0.73 -7.59 5.25
C PHE A 18 0.63 -6.87 5.24
N HIS A 19 1.40 -7.00 4.15
CA HIS A 19 2.77 -6.46 4.07
C HIS A 19 2.90 -5.22 3.20
N PHE A 20 1.91 -4.89 2.36
CA PHE A 20 1.99 -3.74 1.47
C PHE A 20 0.75 -2.85 1.51
N HIS A 21 0.99 -1.55 1.38
CA HIS A 21 0.00 -0.55 0.99
C HIS A 21 0.01 -0.42 -0.54
N PHE A 22 -1.16 -0.50 -1.16
CA PHE A 22 -1.42 -0.22 -2.56
C PHE A 22 -2.04 1.16 -2.66
N ILE A 23 -1.25 2.12 -3.12
CA ILE A 23 -1.59 3.54 -3.09
C ILE A 23 -1.93 3.99 -4.50
N LEU A 24 -3.16 4.46 -4.69
CA LEU A 24 -3.63 5.03 -5.94
C LEU A 24 -3.36 6.54 -5.97
N PHE A 25 -2.55 6.96 -6.93
CA PHE A 25 -2.32 8.35 -7.30
C PHE A 25 -3.08 8.69 -8.58
N ASP A 26 -3.07 9.97 -8.99
CA ASP A 26 -3.88 10.45 -10.11
C ASP A 26 -3.60 9.68 -11.41
N ASN A 27 -2.33 9.34 -11.66
CA ASN A 27 -1.90 8.70 -12.91
C ASN A 27 -1.20 7.34 -12.72
N ARG A 28 -1.06 6.84 -11.49
CA ARG A 28 -0.26 5.62 -11.21
C ARG A 28 -0.63 4.97 -9.88
N ILE A 29 -0.24 3.71 -9.72
CA ILE A 29 -0.29 2.98 -8.45
C ILE A 29 1.13 2.82 -7.92
N LYS A 30 1.32 3.01 -6.61
CA LYS A 30 2.57 2.74 -5.90
C LYS A 30 2.34 1.67 -4.85
N ILE A 31 3.37 0.86 -4.63
CA ILE A 31 3.38 -0.17 -3.60
C ILE A 31 4.37 0.29 -2.53
N LEU A 32 3.94 0.31 -1.27
CA LEU A 32 4.76 0.70 -0.12
C LEU A 32 4.73 -0.42 0.92
N ALA A 33 5.89 -0.87 1.38
CA ALA A 33 5.94 -1.86 2.46
C ALA A 33 5.38 -1.27 3.75
N LYS A 34 4.58 -2.04 4.50
CA LYS A 34 4.04 -1.59 5.78
C LYS A 34 5.11 -1.62 6.86
N ALA A 35 5.02 -0.67 7.79
CA ALA A 35 5.85 -0.69 9.00
C ALA A 35 5.46 -1.84 9.96
N HIS A 36 4.20 -2.28 9.91
CA HIS A 36 3.64 -3.30 10.79
C HIS A 36 2.69 -4.24 10.02
N TYR A 37 2.55 -5.48 10.49
CA TYR A 37 1.61 -6.44 9.92
C TYR A 37 0.16 -6.06 10.28
N THR A 38 -0.58 -5.52 9.31
CA THR A 38 -1.97 -5.06 9.50
C THR A 38 -2.75 -5.10 8.19
N LEU A 39 -4.08 -5.10 8.24
CA LEU A 39 -4.95 -4.87 7.07
C LEU A 39 -5.34 -3.39 6.91
N ASP A 40 -4.99 -2.55 7.88
CA ASP A 40 -5.25 -1.12 7.79
C ASP A 40 -4.47 -0.50 6.64
N ASN A 41 -5.09 0.50 6.02
CA ASN A 41 -4.51 1.27 4.92
C ASN A 41 -3.94 0.38 3.80
N THR A 42 -4.47 -0.83 3.57
CA THR A 42 -3.99 -1.72 2.49
C THR A 42 -4.26 -1.11 1.12
N PHE A 43 -5.41 -0.46 0.94
CA PHE A 43 -5.76 0.26 -0.27
C PHE A 43 -5.98 1.72 0.08
N VAL A 44 -5.16 2.61 -0.48
CA VAL A 44 -5.15 4.03 -0.12
C VAL A 44 -5.41 4.86 -1.37
N ASP A 45 -6.42 5.73 -1.32
CA ASP A 45 -6.68 6.71 -2.36
C ASP A 45 -5.98 8.04 -2.02
N ALA A 46 -4.85 8.30 -2.69
CA ALA A 46 -4.03 9.48 -2.52
C ALA A 46 -4.24 10.54 -3.62
N ARG A 47 -5.31 10.42 -4.41
CA ARG A 47 -5.64 11.36 -5.50
C ARG A 47 -6.06 12.73 -4.98
N GLY A 48 -5.75 13.76 -5.77
CA GLY A 48 -6.13 15.16 -5.49
C GLY A 48 -5.65 15.68 -4.12
N ALA A 49 -6.51 16.43 -3.42
CA ALA A 49 -6.16 17.11 -2.18
C ALA A 49 -6.02 16.18 -0.95
N LYS A 50 -6.43 14.90 -1.05
CA LYS A 50 -6.41 13.95 0.06
C LYS A 50 -4.99 13.56 0.50
N ARG A 51 -4.00 13.72 -0.38
CA ARG A 51 -2.57 13.40 -0.15
C ARG A 51 -1.99 14.05 1.11
N ILE A 52 -2.34 15.30 1.40
CA ILE A 52 -1.82 16.04 2.57
C ILE A 52 -2.34 15.43 3.87
N ARG A 53 -3.60 15.00 3.90
CA ARG A 53 -4.19 14.35 5.08
C ARG A 53 -3.55 12.99 5.35
N LEU A 54 -3.09 12.29 4.30
CA LEU A 54 -2.44 10.99 4.44
C LEU A 54 -1.04 11.08 5.06
N LEU A 55 -0.35 12.22 4.96
CA LEU A 55 0.90 12.46 5.71
C LEU A 55 0.68 12.49 7.22
N LEU A 56 -0.54 12.83 7.67
CA LEU A 56 -0.92 12.82 9.08
C LEU A 56 -1.32 11.43 9.58
N ASN A 57 -1.41 10.43 8.69
CA ASN A 57 -1.67 9.06 9.09
C ASN A 57 -0.36 8.44 9.64
N PRO A 58 -0.29 8.09 10.93
CA PRO A 58 0.94 7.61 11.55
C PRO A 58 1.44 6.29 10.95
N ASP A 59 0.54 5.44 10.46
CA ASP A 59 0.88 4.17 9.81
C ASP A 59 1.60 4.39 8.48
N LEU A 60 1.03 5.26 7.63
CA LEU A 60 1.64 5.63 6.35
C LEU A 60 2.92 6.45 6.52
N ALA A 61 2.96 7.36 7.51
CA ALA A 61 4.15 8.15 7.81
C ALA A 61 5.32 7.26 8.23
N LYS A 62 5.09 6.29 9.13
CA LYS A 62 6.10 5.31 9.55
C LYS A 62 6.55 4.40 8.41
N ALA A 63 5.64 4.08 7.49
CA ALA A 63 5.94 3.30 6.30
C ALA A 63 6.76 4.06 5.24
N GLY A 64 7.02 5.36 5.41
CA GLY A 64 7.79 6.16 4.45
C GLY A 64 6.95 6.78 3.33
N PHE A 65 5.65 7.03 3.56
CA PHE A 65 4.76 7.61 2.55
C PHE A 65 5.24 8.96 1.98
N GLN A 66 5.98 9.74 2.77
CA GLN A 66 6.55 11.02 2.33
C GLN A 66 7.52 10.86 1.14
N ASP A 67 8.32 9.80 1.12
CA ASP A 67 9.27 9.56 0.04
C ASP A 67 8.55 9.24 -1.27
N ILE A 68 7.45 8.48 -1.18
CA ILE A 68 6.58 8.18 -2.31
C ILE A 68 5.92 9.45 -2.85
N LEU A 69 5.49 10.38 -1.99
CA LEU A 69 4.96 11.66 -2.45
C LEU A 69 6.00 12.48 -3.20
N ASN A 70 7.23 12.53 -2.69
CA ASN A 70 8.33 13.25 -3.35
C ASN A 70 8.59 12.66 -4.75
N GLU A 71 8.69 11.34 -4.85
CA GLU A 71 8.87 10.63 -6.13
C GLU A 71 7.70 10.87 -7.09
N VAL A 72 6.47 10.95 -6.59
CA VAL A 72 5.28 11.15 -7.42
C VAL A 72 5.08 12.61 -7.83
N SER A 73 5.71 13.57 -7.13
CA SER A 73 5.62 15.00 -7.42
C SER A 73 6.62 15.50 -8.46
N GLN A 74 7.68 14.71 -8.70
CA GLN A 74 8.60 14.89 -9.83
C GLN A 74 8.02 14.33 -11.12
#